data_AF-A0A355UBL1-F1
#
_entry.id   AF-A0A355UBL1-F1
#
_cell.length_a   1.000
_cell.length_b   1.000
_cell.length_c   1.000
_cell.angle_alpha   90.00
_cell.angle_beta   90.00
_cell.angle_gamma   90.00
#
_symmetry.space_group_name_H-M   'P 1'
#
loop_
_entity.id
_entity.type
_entity.pdbx_description
1 polymer ?
#
loop_
_entity_poly.entity_id
_entity_poly.type
_entity_poly.pdbx_seq_one_letter_code
_entity_poly.pdbx_strand_id
1 'polypeptide(L)'
;MYLNASSKFASTVDPFLNCIGRMFENLNITIVFIFILGVFVANILLRNSNPVGLWDMDISSKDNLERKRIKHFLTFKNTGLKTQNIMGIITLSALNVLILIFNITDIQSVWFFTWEGDFLKEFVHEGTWILIFAILCSSLIALFFFKDNLNFYSKNKLIKSLTIAWIAQNIVMAISVIIRNYWYMTYFGLAYKRIAVLFFLVLAIIGLVTVIIKITKKKTAFYLLKTNSFAAIIVIAFSSFVDWNVVIAKYNFNNYEKSFVEYRFMATLEDSSLPYTIKTKEELKTIDSLQNKALPTITSYSYFWDSEKYFEMIELKKSDFLERYQAQKPLEWNLSDYITYRKIKK
;
A
#
# COMPACT_ATOMS: atom_id res chain seq x y z
N MET A 1 1.09 12.71 30.29
CA MET A 1 0.44 14.02 30.50
C MET A 1 -0.04 14.24 31.94
N TYR A 2 -0.59 13.24 32.66
CA TYR A 2 -1.06 13.42 34.06
C TYR A 2 0.03 13.38 35.15
N LEU A 3 1.20 12.77 34.88
CA LEU A 3 2.32 12.67 35.83
C LEU A 3 2.95 14.03 36.18
N ASN A 4 2.87 15.02 35.29
CA ASN A 4 3.47 16.34 35.50
C ASN A 4 2.57 17.32 36.28
N ALA A 5 1.35 16.91 36.66
CA ALA A 5 0.37 17.82 37.27
C ALA A 5 0.39 17.82 38.81
N SER A 6 1.04 16.84 39.46
CA SER A 6 1.12 16.77 40.93
C SER A 6 2.42 16.10 41.37
N SER A 7 3.30 16.86 42.00
CA SER A 7 4.61 16.40 42.50
C SER A 7 4.50 15.30 43.56
N LYS A 8 3.39 15.26 44.32
CA LYS A 8 3.12 14.26 45.36
C LYS A 8 2.64 12.92 44.78
N PHE A 9 1.97 12.96 43.62
CA PHE A 9 1.58 11.75 42.89
C PHE A 9 2.76 11.14 42.14
N ALA A 10 3.58 11.97 41.49
CA ALA A 10 4.81 11.53 40.83
C ALA A 10 5.76 10.82 41.81
N SER A 11 6.02 11.39 42.99
CA SER A 11 6.92 10.76 43.97
C SER A 11 6.44 9.41 44.52
N THR A 12 5.13 9.14 44.46
CA THR A 12 4.54 7.86 44.89
C THR A 12 4.59 6.81 43.78
N VAL A 13 4.47 7.25 42.52
CA VAL A 13 4.32 6.37 41.34
C VAL A 13 5.66 6.10 40.64
N ASP A 14 6.61 7.04 40.68
CA ASP A 14 7.92 6.92 40.04
C ASP A 14 8.75 5.71 40.52
N PRO A 15 8.79 5.34 41.82
CA PRO A 15 9.50 4.13 42.26
C PRO A 15 8.88 2.85 41.68
N PHE A 16 7.55 2.82 41.54
CA PHE A 16 6.82 1.67 40.97
C PHE A 16 7.04 1.57 39.46
N LEU A 17 6.97 2.68 38.73
CA LEU A 17 7.25 2.72 37.29
C LEU A 17 8.70 2.38 36.98
N ASN A 18 9.66 2.83 37.80
CA ASN A 18 11.07 2.46 37.65
C ASN A 18 11.32 0.98 37.96
N CYS A 19 10.60 0.40 38.93
CA CYS A 19 10.65 -1.04 39.20
C CYS A 19 10.13 -1.84 38.00
N ILE A 20 9.00 -1.44 37.42
CA ILE A 20 8.47 -2.02 36.18
C ILE A 20 9.47 -1.84 35.04
N GLY A 21 9.99 -0.63 34.83
CA GLY A 21 10.97 -0.32 33.79
C GLY A 21 12.19 -1.25 33.85
N ARG A 22 12.76 -1.46 35.04
CA ARG A 22 13.88 -2.39 35.27
C ARG A 22 13.55 -3.85 34.94
N MET A 23 12.29 -4.28 35.16
CA MET A 23 11.88 -5.64 34.76
C MET A 23 11.88 -5.83 33.23
N PHE A 24 11.74 -4.76 32.46
CA PHE A 24 11.70 -4.77 31.00
C PHE A 24 12.99 -4.25 30.33
N GLU A 25 13.97 -3.74 31.09
CA GLU A 25 15.24 -3.18 30.55
C GLU A 25 16.05 -4.20 29.72
N ASN A 26 16.02 -5.47 30.11
CA ASN A 26 16.72 -6.55 29.38
C ASN A 26 15.83 -7.22 28.31
N LEU A 27 14.61 -6.74 28.12
CA LEU A 27 13.60 -7.41 27.32
C LEU A 27 13.68 -6.91 25.88
N ASN A 28 14.44 -7.63 25.06
CA ASN A 28 14.59 -7.30 23.65
C ASN A 28 13.27 -7.59 22.90
N ILE A 29 12.54 -6.52 22.55
CA ILE A 29 11.24 -6.58 21.86
C ILE A 29 11.32 -7.42 20.59
N THR A 30 12.44 -7.38 19.87
CA THR A 30 12.66 -8.17 18.65
C THR A 30 12.64 -9.66 18.96
N ILE A 31 13.28 -10.09 20.06
CA ILE A 31 13.30 -11.50 20.48
C ILE A 31 11.91 -11.96 20.90
N VAL A 32 11.14 -11.12 21.61
CA VAL A 32 9.74 -11.43 21.97
C VAL A 32 8.90 -11.62 20.71
N PHE A 33 9.06 -10.75 19.72
CA PHE A 33 8.30 -10.85 18.48
C PHE A 33 8.66 -12.11 17.69
N ILE A 34 9.96 -12.41 17.58
CA ILE A 34 10.45 -13.66 16.96
C ILE A 34 9.94 -14.88 17.73
N PHE A 35 9.90 -14.83 19.06
CA PHE A 35 9.37 -15.91 19.89
C PHE A 35 7.88 -16.12 19.66
N ILE A 36 7.06 -15.06 19.64
CA ILE A 36 5.63 -15.14 19.34
C ILE A 36 5.40 -15.70 17.92
N LEU A 37 6.14 -15.21 16.94
CA LEU A 37 6.08 -15.69 15.57
C LEU A 37 6.51 -17.17 15.48
N GLY A 38 7.56 -17.55 16.20
CA GLY A 38 8.06 -18.91 16.29
C GLY A 38 7.03 -19.85 16.93
N VAL A 39 6.38 -19.44 18.02
CA VAL A 39 5.28 -20.18 18.63
C VAL A 39 4.10 -20.30 17.67
N PHE A 40 3.76 -19.25 16.92
CA PHE A 40 2.70 -19.28 15.92
C PHE A 40 3.00 -20.26 14.78
N VAL A 41 4.20 -20.21 14.21
CA VAL A 41 4.66 -21.11 13.15
C VAL A 41 4.77 -22.55 13.65
N ALA A 42 5.36 -22.75 14.83
CA ALA A 42 5.46 -24.07 15.46
C ALA A 42 4.07 -24.63 15.78
N ASN A 43 3.11 -23.81 16.22
CA ASN A 43 1.73 -24.24 16.43
C ASN A 43 1.08 -24.68 15.12
N ILE A 44 1.33 -23.99 14.01
CA ILE A 44 0.84 -24.39 12.69
C ILE A 44 1.49 -25.70 12.22
N LEU A 45 2.81 -25.86 12.41
CA LEU A 45 3.56 -27.03 11.96
C LEU A 45 3.32 -28.29 12.82
N LEU A 46 3.23 -28.12 14.15
CA LEU A 46 3.00 -29.22 15.10
C LEU A 46 1.53 -29.61 15.20
N ARG A 47 0.62 -28.79 14.66
CA ARG A 47 -0.77 -29.20 14.50
C ARG A 47 -0.83 -30.25 13.41
N ASN A 48 -0.91 -31.52 13.84
CA ASN A 48 -1.43 -32.63 13.04
C ASN A 48 -2.89 -32.35 12.70
N SER A 49 -3.13 -31.40 11.80
CA SER A 49 -4.40 -31.32 11.10
C SER A 49 -4.39 -32.45 10.08
N ASN A 50 -5.35 -33.37 10.18
CA ASN A 50 -5.83 -34.11 9.01
C ASN A 50 -5.86 -33.13 7.85
N PRO A 51 -5.42 -33.49 6.62
CA PRO A 51 -5.42 -32.56 5.49
C PRO A 51 -6.77 -31.89 5.53
N VAL A 52 -6.78 -30.60 5.92
CA VAL A 52 -8.00 -29.84 6.00
C VAL A 52 -8.53 -30.02 4.60
N GLY A 53 -9.72 -30.60 4.46
CA GLY A 53 -10.31 -30.86 3.16
C GLY A 53 -10.61 -29.52 2.51
N LEU A 54 -9.63 -28.67 2.27
CA LEU A 54 -9.69 -27.40 1.58
C LEU A 54 -10.14 -27.68 0.16
N TRP A 55 -9.75 -28.84 -0.39
CA TRP A 55 -10.26 -29.36 -1.64
C TRP A 55 -11.75 -29.71 -1.56
N ASP A 56 -12.18 -30.44 -0.52
CA ASP A 56 -13.60 -30.76 -0.30
C ASP A 56 -14.45 -29.53 0.09
N MET A 57 -13.86 -28.58 0.81
CA MET A 57 -14.45 -27.31 1.22
C MET A 57 -14.54 -26.36 0.02
N ASP A 58 -13.56 -26.34 -0.90
CA ASP A 58 -13.63 -25.59 -2.16
C ASP A 58 -14.71 -26.18 -3.08
N ILE A 59 -14.72 -27.50 -3.28
CA ILE A 59 -15.73 -28.18 -4.11
C ILE A 59 -17.14 -28.02 -3.55
N SER A 60 -17.30 -28.04 -2.22
CA SER A 60 -18.60 -27.82 -1.57
C SER A 60 -18.96 -26.35 -1.40
N SER A 61 -18.02 -25.42 -1.59
CA SER A 61 -18.25 -23.98 -1.50
C SER A 61 -18.90 -23.46 -2.77
N LYS A 62 -20.22 -23.28 -2.71
CA LYS A 62 -20.95 -22.61 -3.79
C LYS A 62 -20.62 -21.11 -3.81
N ASP A 63 -20.54 -20.54 -5.01
CA ASP A 63 -20.37 -19.09 -5.19
C ASP A 63 -21.62 -18.27 -4.82
N ASN A 64 -22.79 -18.90 -4.85
CA ASN A 64 -24.07 -18.26 -4.58
C ASN A 64 -24.52 -18.52 -3.13
N LEU A 65 -24.96 -17.47 -2.43
CA LEU A 65 -25.54 -17.63 -1.10
C LEU A 65 -26.92 -18.27 -1.19
N GLU A 66 -27.07 -19.46 -0.60
CA GLU A 66 -28.35 -20.13 -0.41
C GLU A 66 -28.88 -19.85 1.01
N ARG A 67 -30.16 -19.50 1.13
CA ARG A 67 -30.77 -19.21 2.44
C ARG A 67 -31.03 -20.53 3.18
N LYS A 68 -30.25 -20.82 4.22
CA LYS A 68 -30.55 -21.91 5.17
C LYS A 68 -31.48 -21.39 6.28
N ARG A 69 -32.72 -21.86 6.33
CA ARG A 69 -33.69 -21.49 7.39
C ARG A 69 -33.54 -22.45 8.56
N ILE A 70 -32.89 -22.02 9.63
CA ILE A 70 -32.87 -22.73 10.91
C ILE A 70 -34.14 -22.33 11.68
N LYS A 71 -35.03 -23.29 11.95
CA LYS A 71 -36.21 -23.07 12.80
C LYS A 71 -35.76 -23.20 14.26
N HIS A 72 -35.75 -22.09 15.00
CA HIS A 72 -35.60 -22.14 16.45
C HIS A 72 -36.96 -22.42 17.11
N PHE A 73 -36.97 -23.35 18.06
CA PHE A 73 -38.16 -23.78 18.80
C PHE A 73 -38.63 -22.75 19.84
N LEU A 74 -37.73 -21.87 20.29
CA LEU A 74 -38.02 -20.76 21.21
C LEU A 74 -38.04 -19.43 20.45
N THR A 75 -39.23 -18.86 20.25
CA THR A 75 -39.40 -17.52 19.66
C THR A 75 -39.37 -16.45 20.75
N PHE A 76 -38.19 -15.88 21.01
CA PHE A 76 -38.09 -14.57 21.65
C PHE A 76 -38.52 -13.48 20.65
N LYS A 77 -39.25 -12.47 21.13
CA LYS A 77 -39.68 -11.31 20.33
C LYS A 77 -38.44 -10.47 19.98
N ASN A 78 -37.85 -10.74 18.80
CA ASN A 78 -36.56 -10.19 18.39
C ASN A 78 -36.69 -8.71 17.95
N THR A 79 -36.84 -7.79 18.92
CA THR A 79 -36.72 -6.34 18.70
C THR A 79 -35.30 -5.94 18.27
N GLY A 80 -34.31 -6.78 18.59
CA GLY A 80 -32.90 -6.60 18.23
C GLY A 80 -32.68 -6.37 16.73
N LEU A 81 -33.43 -7.06 15.86
CA LEU A 81 -33.25 -6.91 14.40
C LEU A 81 -33.68 -5.53 13.89
N LYS A 82 -34.73 -4.92 14.47
CA LYS A 82 -35.16 -3.55 14.11
C LYS A 82 -34.18 -2.51 14.64
N THR A 83 -33.72 -2.67 15.88
CA THR A 83 -32.74 -1.77 16.50
C THR A 83 -31.39 -1.82 15.77
N GLN A 84 -30.90 -3.01 15.44
CA GLN A 84 -29.68 -3.20 14.62
C GLN A 84 -29.79 -2.53 13.25
N ASN A 85 -30.97 -2.61 12.61
CA ASN A 85 -31.21 -1.97 11.32
C ASN A 85 -31.16 -0.43 11.43
N ILE A 86 -31.78 0.15 12.46
CA ILE A 86 -31.75 1.61 12.69
C ILE A 86 -30.32 2.09 12.99
N MET A 87 -29.61 1.39 13.88
CA MET A 87 -28.20 1.69 14.18
C MET A 87 -27.34 1.62 12.92
N GLY A 88 -27.51 0.57 12.09
CA GLY A 88 -26.80 0.45 10.81
C GLY A 88 -27.09 1.59 9.84
N ILE A 89 -28.34 2.06 9.75
CA ILE A 89 -28.71 3.20 8.89
C ILE A 89 -28.04 4.49 9.39
N ILE A 90 -28.07 4.77 10.70
CA ILE A 90 -27.49 5.98 11.27
C ILE A 90 -25.97 5.98 11.05
N THR A 91 -25.30 4.88 11.39
CA THR A 91 -23.84 4.76 11.23
C THR A 91 -23.42 4.88 9.77
N LEU A 92 -24.08 4.17 8.84
CA LEU A 92 -23.75 4.25 7.41
C LEU A 92 -24.04 5.64 6.83
N SER A 93 -25.13 6.29 7.24
CA SER A 93 -25.43 7.65 6.81
C SER A 93 -24.34 8.62 7.26
N ALA A 94 -23.94 8.57 8.52
CA ALA A 94 -22.86 9.40 9.05
C ALA A 94 -21.53 9.14 8.31
N LEU A 95 -21.21 7.88 8.03
CA LEU A 95 -20.01 7.50 7.28
C LEU A 95 -20.03 8.03 5.84
N ASN A 96 -21.17 7.94 5.15
CA ASN A 96 -21.32 8.47 3.79
C ASN A 96 -21.15 9.99 3.76
N VAL A 97 -21.68 10.71 4.75
CA VAL A 97 -21.52 12.17 4.85
C VAL A 97 -20.05 12.52 5.09
N LEU A 98 -19.40 11.83 6.03
CA LEU A 98 -17.99 12.06 6.32
C LEU A 98 -17.11 11.85 5.07
N ILE A 99 -17.26 10.71 4.38
CA ILE A 99 -16.47 10.42 3.18
C ILE A 99 -16.82 11.36 2.03
N LEU A 100 -18.07 11.80 1.91
CA LEU A 100 -18.46 12.80 0.92
C LEU A 100 -17.67 14.10 1.11
N ILE A 101 -17.56 14.59 2.36
CA ILE A 101 -16.78 15.79 2.68
C ILE A 101 -15.33 15.60 2.26
N PHE A 102 -14.71 14.47 2.62
CA PHE A 102 -13.34 14.14 2.20
C PHE A 102 -13.19 14.14 0.67
N ASN A 103 -14.10 13.48 -0.06
CA ASN A 103 -14.05 13.43 -1.52
C ASN A 103 -14.19 14.81 -2.16
N ILE A 104 -15.05 15.69 -1.63
CA ILE A 104 -15.18 17.07 -2.13
C ILE A 104 -13.88 17.83 -1.92
N THR A 105 -13.29 17.74 -0.71
CA THR A 105 -11.99 18.37 -0.42
C THR A 105 -10.89 17.84 -1.33
N ASP A 106 -10.83 16.53 -1.56
CA ASP A 106 -9.85 15.92 -2.47
C ASP A 106 -10.06 16.37 -3.93
N ILE A 107 -11.29 16.46 -4.41
CA ILE A 107 -11.56 16.94 -5.78
C ILE A 107 -11.09 18.39 -5.92
N GLN A 108 -11.36 19.25 -4.94
CA GLN A 108 -10.95 20.66 -5.00
C GLN A 108 -9.44 20.85 -4.88
N SER A 109 -8.79 20.10 -3.99
CA SER A 109 -7.36 20.29 -3.67
C SER A 109 -6.40 19.44 -4.49
N VAL A 110 -6.79 18.23 -4.90
CA VAL A 110 -5.89 17.25 -5.53
C VAL A 110 -6.13 17.13 -7.03
N TRP A 111 -7.39 17.12 -7.48
CA TRP A 111 -7.68 16.83 -8.90
C TRP A 111 -7.21 17.95 -9.82
N PHE A 112 -7.39 19.20 -9.39
CA PHE A 112 -6.99 20.40 -10.11
C PHE A 112 -5.71 21.02 -9.53
N PHE A 113 -4.91 20.22 -8.82
CA PHE A 113 -3.71 20.70 -8.15
C PHE A 113 -2.71 21.30 -9.14
N THR A 114 -2.27 22.53 -8.85
CA THR A 114 -1.15 23.20 -9.52
C THR A 114 -0.03 23.40 -8.52
N TRP A 115 1.16 22.92 -8.84
CA TRP A 115 2.31 23.05 -7.96
C TRP A 115 2.89 24.48 -8.01
N GLU A 116 2.90 25.17 -6.87
CA GLU A 116 3.36 26.56 -6.74
C GLU A 116 4.80 26.71 -6.22
N GLY A 117 5.56 25.62 -6.12
CA GLY A 117 6.99 25.67 -5.71
C GLY A 117 7.29 25.18 -4.30
N ASP A 118 6.27 24.91 -3.48
CA ASP A 118 6.44 24.43 -2.11
C ASP A 118 6.74 22.92 -2.02
N PHE A 119 7.16 22.45 -0.84
CA PHE A 119 7.56 21.06 -0.63
C PHE A 119 6.37 20.08 -0.77
N LEU A 120 6.10 19.62 -2.00
CA LEU A 120 5.03 18.68 -2.34
C LEU A 120 5.10 17.37 -1.54
N LYS A 121 6.29 17.00 -1.09
CA LYS A 121 6.52 15.73 -0.41
C LYS A 121 5.82 15.65 0.95
N GLU A 122 5.69 16.76 1.68
CA GLU A 122 4.96 16.81 2.96
C GLU A 122 3.45 16.80 2.73
N PHE A 123 2.96 17.56 1.74
CA PHE A 123 1.55 17.54 1.30
C PHE A 123 1.06 16.15 0.88
N VAL A 124 1.94 15.34 0.27
CA VAL A 124 1.55 14.02 -0.25
C VAL A 124 1.86 12.87 0.72
N HIS A 125 2.98 12.87 1.44
CA HIS A 125 3.31 11.72 2.29
C HIS A 125 2.40 11.59 3.51
N GLU A 126 2.09 12.68 4.22
CA GLU A 126 1.23 12.56 5.39
C GLU A 126 -0.22 12.19 5.00
N GLY A 127 -0.74 12.80 3.93
CA GLY A 127 -2.11 12.54 3.47
C GLY A 127 -2.33 11.16 2.86
N THR A 128 -1.36 10.63 2.09
CA THR A 128 -1.55 9.38 1.33
C THR A 128 -1.63 8.15 2.23
N TRP A 129 -0.76 8.05 3.25
CA TRP A 129 -0.75 6.90 4.15
C TRP A 129 -2.02 6.83 5.02
N ILE A 130 -2.48 7.99 5.49
CA ILE A 130 -3.74 8.10 6.24
C ILE A 130 -4.91 7.66 5.36
N LEU A 131 -4.91 8.06 4.08
CA LEU A 131 -6.01 7.74 3.16
C LEU A 131 -6.03 6.25 2.75
N ILE A 132 -4.85 5.65 2.52
CA ILE A 132 -4.71 4.20 2.30
C ILE A 132 -5.22 3.42 3.52
N PHE A 133 -4.83 3.83 4.72
CA PHE A 133 -5.29 3.21 5.97
C PHE A 133 -6.81 3.33 6.12
N ALA A 134 -7.39 4.48 5.80
CA ALA A 134 -8.83 4.70 5.83
C ALA A 134 -9.60 3.78 4.86
N ILE A 135 -9.10 3.58 3.63
CA ILE A 135 -9.71 2.67 2.64
C ILE A 135 -9.65 1.22 3.15
N LEU A 136 -8.55 0.80 3.77
CA LEU A 136 -8.41 -0.53 4.35
C LEU A 136 -9.38 -0.76 5.51
N CYS A 137 -9.44 0.17 6.47
CA CYS A 137 -10.40 0.10 7.58
C CYS A 137 -11.85 0.08 7.07
N SER A 138 -12.18 0.92 6.10
CA SER A 138 -13.49 0.98 5.45
C SER A 138 -13.86 -0.35 4.79
N SER A 139 -12.92 -0.95 4.04
CA SER A 139 -13.10 -2.26 3.41
C SER A 139 -13.35 -3.37 4.44
N LEU A 140 -12.62 -3.37 5.56
CA LEU A 140 -12.82 -4.33 6.66
C LEU A 140 -14.18 -4.18 7.33
N ILE A 141 -14.61 -2.95 7.58
CA ILE A 141 -15.94 -2.64 8.13
C ILE A 141 -17.02 -3.13 7.15
N ALA A 142 -16.84 -2.95 5.85
CA ALA A 142 -17.77 -3.41 4.83
C ALA A 142 -17.90 -4.93 4.82
N LEU A 143 -16.77 -5.65 4.94
CA LEU A 143 -16.79 -7.12 5.02
C LEU A 143 -17.47 -7.60 6.31
N PHE A 144 -17.25 -6.93 7.43
CA PHE A 144 -17.87 -7.27 8.72
C PHE A 144 -19.38 -7.06 8.71
N PHE A 145 -19.87 -5.91 8.25
CA PHE A 145 -21.31 -5.61 8.20
C PHE A 145 -22.11 -6.57 7.30
N PHE A 146 -21.47 -7.16 6.27
CA PHE A 146 -22.12 -8.04 5.28
C PHE A 146 -21.77 -9.53 5.46
N LYS A 147 -21.33 -9.93 6.65
CA LYS A 147 -21.02 -11.34 6.97
C LYS A 147 -22.28 -12.19 7.24
N ASP A 148 -23.39 -11.59 7.69
CA ASP A 148 -24.54 -12.31 8.25
C ASP A 148 -25.90 -12.02 7.56
N ASN A 149 -26.98 -12.58 8.14
CA ASN A 149 -28.40 -12.60 7.72
C ASN A 149 -29.00 -11.25 7.22
N LEU A 150 -28.31 -10.13 7.40
CA LEU A 150 -28.66 -8.81 6.85
C LEU A 150 -28.72 -8.81 5.31
N ASN A 151 -27.98 -9.71 4.64
CA ASN A 151 -28.02 -9.88 3.19
C ASN A 151 -29.37 -10.48 2.69
N PHE A 152 -30.14 -11.12 3.58
CA PHE A 152 -31.43 -11.77 3.28
C PHE A 152 -32.64 -11.07 3.94
N TYR A 153 -32.44 -9.94 4.62
CA TYR A 153 -33.52 -9.21 5.27
C TYR A 153 -34.32 -8.38 4.24
N SER A 154 -35.61 -8.71 4.08
CA SER A 154 -36.47 -8.19 3.00
C SER A 154 -36.81 -6.70 3.10
N LYS A 155 -36.64 -6.07 4.27
CA LYS A 155 -36.90 -4.62 4.49
C LYS A 155 -35.66 -3.71 4.34
N ASN A 156 -34.56 -4.23 3.79
CA ASN A 156 -33.23 -3.60 3.90
C ASN A 156 -32.75 -2.77 2.69
N LYS A 157 -33.66 -2.24 1.86
CA LYS A 157 -33.29 -1.51 0.62
C LYS A 157 -32.42 -0.27 0.90
N LEU A 158 -32.70 0.47 1.97
CA LEU A 158 -31.94 1.68 2.35
C LEU A 158 -30.50 1.36 2.79
N ILE A 159 -30.29 0.39 3.69
CA ILE A 159 -28.92 -0.01 4.07
C ILE A 159 -28.14 -0.50 2.86
N LYS A 160 -28.76 -1.33 2.00
CA LYS A 160 -28.11 -1.80 0.78
C LYS A 160 -27.67 -0.63 -0.11
N SER A 161 -28.53 0.36 -0.30
CA SER A 161 -28.21 1.57 -1.07
C SER A 161 -27.11 2.40 -0.41
N LEU A 162 -27.20 2.64 0.90
CA LEU A 162 -26.20 3.39 1.67
C LEU A 162 -24.83 2.72 1.67
N THR A 163 -24.78 1.38 1.70
CA THR A 163 -23.52 0.65 1.59
C THR A 163 -22.98 0.72 0.16
N ILE A 164 -23.80 0.58 -0.87
CA ILE A 164 -23.32 0.72 -2.25
C ILE A 164 -22.78 2.13 -2.49
N ALA A 165 -23.49 3.17 -2.01
CA ALA A 165 -23.03 4.55 -2.06
C ALA A 165 -21.70 4.72 -1.31
N TRP A 166 -21.59 4.15 -0.12
CA TRP A 166 -20.38 4.19 0.68
C TRP A 166 -19.19 3.53 -0.02
N ILE A 167 -19.37 2.33 -0.57
CA ILE A 167 -18.31 1.64 -1.32
C ILE A 167 -17.93 2.44 -2.57
N ALA A 168 -18.91 3.00 -3.29
CA ALA A 168 -18.65 3.85 -4.45
C ALA A 168 -17.84 5.10 -4.06
N GLN A 169 -18.15 5.74 -2.94
CA GLN A 169 -17.37 6.85 -2.42
C GLN A 169 -15.94 6.45 -2.03
N ASN A 170 -15.71 5.23 -1.55
CA ASN A 170 -14.36 4.70 -1.30
C ASN A 170 -13.58 4.43 -2.59
N ILE A 171 -14.27 4.06 -3.68
CA ILE A 171 -13.64 3.95 -5.00
C ILE A 171 -13.18 5.33 -5.48
N VAL A 172 -14.02 6.36 -5.33
CA VAL A 172 -13.65 7.76 -5.64
C VAL A 172 -12.44 8.20 -4.81
N MET A 173 -12.43 7.89 -3.52
CA MET A 173 -11.30 8.16 -2.63
C MET A 173 -10.02 7.46 -3.11
N ALA A 174 -10.09 6.18 -3.51
CA ALA A 174 -8.95 5.47 -4.07
C ALA A 174 -8.44 6.14 -5.37
N ILE A 175 -9.33 6.64 -6.22
CA ILE A 175 -8.97 7.41 -7.42
C ILE A 175 -8.26 8.72 -7.04
N SER A 176 -8.72 9.44 -6.02
CA SER A 176 -8.03 10.64 -5.52
C SER A 176 -6.61 10.33 -5.04
N VAL A 177 -6.38 9.17 -4.39
CA VAL A 177 -5.02 8.73 -4.04
C VAL A 177 -4.18 8.46 -5.29
N ILE A 178 -4.74 7.83 -6.32
CA ILE A 178 -4.04 7.57 -7.59
C ILE A 178 -3.60 8.90 -8.22
N ILE A 179 -4.49 9.90 -8.26
CA ILE A 179 -4.18 11.23 -8.82
C ILE A 179 -3.10 11.93 -7.99
N ARG A 180 -3.17 11.86 -6.66
CA ARG A 180 -2.13 12.41 -5.78
C ARG A 180 -0.77 11.77 -6.04
N ASN A 181 -0.73 10.45 -6.18
CA ASN A 181 0.48 9.71 -6.52
C ASN A 181 0.98 10.06 -7.93
N TYR A 182 0.07 10.31 -8.88
CA TYR A 182 0.41 10.77 -10.23
C TYR A 182 1.10 12.14 -10.22
N TRP A 183 0.57 13.11 -9.49
CA TRP A 183 1.24 14.42 -9.32
C TRP A 183 2.61 14.26 -8.69
N TYR A 184 2.71 13.43 -7.66
CA TYR A 184 4.00 13.14 -7.04
C TYR A 184 4.99 12.56 -8.06
N MET A 185 4.59 11.58 -8.87
CA MET A 185 5.46 10.99 -9.90
C MET A 185 5.84 11.97 -11.02
N THR A 186 4.99 12.96 -11.27
CA THR A 186 5.24 14.00 -12.27
C THR A 186 6.35 14.96 -11.82
N TYR A 187 6.39 15.31 -10.53
CA TYR A 187 7.33 16.30 -9.99
C TYR A 187 8.57 15.69 -9.29
N PHE A 188 8.49 14.46 -8.77
CA PHE A 188 9.56 13.78 -8.02
C PHE A 188 9.97 12.42 -8.62
N GLY A 189 9.50 12.14 -9.83
CA GLY A 189 9.88 10.97 -10.61
C GLY A 189 9.19 9.68 -10.19
N LEU A 190 9.49 8.61 -10.91
CA LEU A 190 9.09 7.25 -10.58
C LEU A 190 9.97 6.67 -9.46
N ALA A 191 9.36 5.86 -8.60
CA ALA A 191 10.05 5.10 -7.56
C ALA A 191 9.28 3.82 -7.20
N TYR A 192 9.97 2.82 -6.66
CA TYR A 192 9.38 1.52 -6.30
C TYR A 192 8.11 1.63 -5.46
N LYS A 193 8.16 2.41 -4.38
CA LYS A 193 7.03 2.58 -3.47
C LYS A 193 5.81 3.19 -4.19
N ARG A 194 6.01 4.11 -5.14
CA ARG A 194 4.93 4.77 -5.89
C ARG A 194 4.25 3.81 -6.86
N ILE A 195 5.04 2.96 -7.53
CA ILE A 195 4.53 1.89 -8.41
C ILE A 195 3.76 0.85 -7.60
N ALA A 196 4.32 0.42 -6.46
CA ALA A 196 3.68 -0.54 -5.56
C ALA A 196 2.32 -0.03 -5.05
N VAL A 197 2.24 1.26 -4.70
CA VAL A 197 0.97 1.91 -4.30
C VAL A 197 -0.06 1.87 -5.43
N LEU A 198 0.32 2.09 -6.70
CA LEU A 198 -0.62 1.97 -7.82
C LEU A 198 -1.19 0.56 -7.95
N PHE A 199 -0.34 -0.47 -7.91
CA PHE A 199 -0.81 -1.86 -7.97
C PHE A 199 -1.73 -2.21 -6.81
N PHE A 200 -1.36 -1.76 -5.61
CA PHE A 200 -2.19 -1.94 -4.42
C PHE A 200 -3.56 -1.26 -4.58
N LEU A 201 -3.62 -0.02 -5.08
CA LEU A 201 -4.87 0.71 -5.27
C LEU A 201 -5.74 0.08 -6.36
N VAL A 202 -5.15 -0.43 -7.45
CA VAL A 202 -5.88 -1.20 -8.47
C VAL A 202 -6.52 -2.45 -7.86
N LEU A 203 -5.77 -3.21 -7.05
CA LEU A 203 -6.29 -4.38 -6.35
C LEU A 203 -7.38 -4.00 -5.33
N ALA A 204 -7.22 -2.88 -4.62
CA ALA A 204 -8.23 -2.37 -3.70
C ALA A 204 -9.54 -2.00 -4.42
N ILE A 205 -9.45 -1.31 -5.57
CA ILE A 205 -10.63 -0.98 -6.40
C ILE A 205 -11.31 -2.26 -6.90
N ILE A 206 -10.55 -3.25 -7.39
CA ILE A 206 -11.10 -4.55 -7.78
C ILE A 206 -11.81 -5.19 -6.58
N GLY A 207 -11.20 -5.18 -5.39
CA GLY A 207 -11.79 -5.68 -4.16
C GLY A 207 -13.10 -4.98 -3.77
N LEU A 208 -13.17 -3.65 -3.89
CA LEU A 208 -14.39 -2.88 -3.63
C LEU A 208 -15.49 -3.21 -4.66
N VAL A 209 -15.13 -3.33 -5.94
CA VAL A 209 -16.07 -3.74 -7.00
C VAL A 209 -16.59 -5.17 -6.77
N THR A 210 -15.74 -6.11 -6.36
CA THR A 210 -16.20 -7.48 -6.06
C THR A 210 -17.14 -7.51 -4.86
N VAL A 211 -16.97 -6.63 -3.87
CA VAL A 211 -17.93 -6.46 -2.75
C VAL A 211 -19.27 -5.94 -3.25
N ILE A 212 -19.31 -4.96 -4.15
CA ILE A 212 -20.57 -4.50 -4.79
C ILE A 212 -21.25 -5.66 -5.52
N ILE A 213 -20.50 -6.46 -6.26
CA ILE A 213 -21.01 -7.66 -6.96
C ILE A 213 -21.56 -8.67 -5.95
N LYS A 214 -20.86 -8.89 -4.82
CA LYS A 214 -21.32 -9.78 -3.75
C LYS A 214 -22.68 -9.34 -3.19
N ILE A 215 -22.83 -8.04 -2.94
CA ILE A 215 -24.06 -7.46 -2.36
C ILE A 215 -25.23 -7.49 -3.37
N THR A 216 -24.95 -7.20 -4.65
CA THR A 216 -25.98 -7.16 -5.71
C THR A 216 -26.42 -8.56 -6.12
N LYS A 217 -25.47 -9.47 -6.36
CA LYS A 217 -25.70 -10.85 -6.85
C LYS A 217 -25.76 -11.91 -5.74
N LYS A 218 -25.72 -11.51 -4.46
CA LYS A 218 -25.76 -12.41 -3.29
C LYS A 218 -24.70 -13.52 -3.35
N LYS A 219 -23.44 -13.15 -3.62
CA LYS A 219 -22.32 -14.09 -3.65
C LYS A 219 -21.80 -14.42 -2.25
N THR A 220 -21.12 -15.55 -2.11
CA THR A 220 -20.49 -15.96 -0.85
C THR A 220 -19.22 -15.16 -0.56
N ALA A 221 -18.73 -15.24 0.69
CA ALA A 221 -17.41 -14.69 1.02
C ALA A 221 -16.29 -15.44 0.29
N PHE A 222 -16.50 -16.72 -0.05
CA PHE A 222 -15.57 -17.52 -0.83
C PHE A 222 -15.33 -16.95 -2.23
N TYR A 223 -16.40 -16.53 -2.93
CA TYR A 223 -16.30 -15.83 -4.22
C TYR A 223 -15.38 -14.60 -4.15
N LEU A 224 -15.46 -13.80 -3.08
CA LEU A 224 -14.61 -12.62 -2.90
C LEU A 224 -13.14 -13.02 -2.77
N LEU A 225 -12.85 -13.99 -1.90
CA LEU A 225 -11.48 -14.46 -1.70
C LEU A 225 -10.89 -15.01 -2.99
N LYS A 226 -11.61 -15.92 -3.66
CA LYS A 226 -11.17 -16.50 -4.94
C LYS A 226 -10.89 -15.44 -6.01
N THR A 227 -11.83 -14.51 -6.21
CA THR A 227 -11.70 -13.48 -7.26
C THR A 227 -10.57 -12.50 -6.95
N ASN A 228 -10.47 -12.02 -5.70
CA ASN A 228 -9.44 -11.07 -5.31
C ASN A 228 -8.04 -11.70 -5.26
N SER A 229 -7.94 -12.96 -4.82
CA SER A 229 -6.69 -13.73 -4.88
C SER A 229 -6.23 -13.95 -6.32
N PHE A 230 -7.14 -14.28 -7.24
CA PHE A 230 -6.80 -14.42 -8.65
C PHE A 230 -6.34 -13.10 -9.27
N ALA A 231 -7.03 -11.99 -8.95
CA ALA A 231 -6.59 -10.65 -9.37
C ALA A 231 -5.18 -10.31 -8.83
N ALA A 232 -4.89 -10.63 -7.57
CA ALA A 232 -3.56 -10.43 -6.98
C ALA A 232 -2.49 -11.25 -7.70
N ILE A 233 -2.76 -12.52 -8.01
CA ILE A 233 -1.84 -13.38 -8.76
C ILE A 233 -1.55 -12.79 -10.14
N ILE A 234 -2.58 -12.33 -10.87
CA ILE A 234 -2.41 -11.70 -12.18
C ILE A 234 -1.52 -10.44 -12.07
N VAL A 235 -1.79 -9.57 -11.09
CA VAL A 235 -1.02 -8.33 -10.91
C VAL A 235 0.44 -8.62 -10.58
N ILE A 236 0.71 -9.59 -9.69
CA ILE A 236 2.07 -10.01 -9.34
C ILE A 236 2.77 -10.59 -10.57
N ALA A 237 2.11 -11.53 -11.28
CA ALA A 237 2.67 -12.14 -12.48
C ALA A 237 3.00 -11.10 -13.55
N PHE A 238 2.08 -10.18 -13.83
CA PHE A 238 2.30 -9.07 -14.76
C PHE A 238 3.49 -8.20 -14.34
N SER A 239 3.56 -7.84 -13.05
CA SER A 239 4.65 -7.03 -12.51
C SER A 239 6.01 -7.70 -12.64
N SER A 240 6.08 -9.03 -12.52
CA SER A 240 7.32 -9.80 -12.66
C SER A 240 7.89 -9.83 -14.08
N PHE A 241 7.09 -9.57 -15.11
CA PHE A 241 7.58 -9.50 -16.49
C PHE A 241 8.27 -8.17 -16.84
N VAL A 242 8.14 -7.16 -15.99
CA VAL A 242 8.63 -5.81 -16.26
C VAL A 242 9.86 -5.54 -15.40
N ASP A 243 10.96 -5.13 -16.03
CA ASP A 243 12.12 -4.60 -15.31
C ASP A 243 11.83 -3.16 -14.86
N TRP A 244 11.36 -3.02 -13.63
CA TRP A 244 11.06 -1.73 -13.02
C TRP A 244 12.30 -0.85 -12.85
N ASN A 245 13.50 -1.41 -12.68
CA ASN A 245 14.74 -0.61 -12.59
C ASN A 245 14.95 0.18 -13.90
N VAL A 246 14.83 -0.51 -15.04
CA VAL A 246 14.98 0.09 -16.36
C VAL A 246 13.89 1.11 -16.64
N VAL A 247 12.63 0.81 -16.27
CA VAL A 247 11.51 1.73 -16.46
C VAL A 247 11.70 3.01 -15.63
N ILE A 248 12.09 2.88 -14.37
CA ILE A 248 12.34 4.01 -13.46
C ILE A 248 13.48 4.88 -14.00
N ALA A 249 14.61 4.29 -14.36
CA ALA A 249 15.77 5.02 -14.88
C ALA A 249 15.41 5.81 -16.14
N LYS A 250 14.78 5.15 -17.12
CA LYS A 250 14.36 5.80 -18.37
C LYS A 250 13.38 6.94 -18.12
N TYR A 251 12.35 6.70 -17.31
CA TYR A 251 11.32 7.70 -17.06
C TYR A 251 11.92 8.94 -16.38
N ASN A 252 12.72 8.75 -15.34
CA ASN A 252 13.29 9.87 -14.58
C ASN A 252 14.27 10.68 -15.42
N PHE A 253 15.19 10.03 -16.14
CA PHE A 253 16.16 10.70 -16.99
C PHE A 253 15.59 11.20 -18.33
N ASN A 254 14.37 10.85 -18.72
CA ASN A 254 13.72 11.48 -19.87
C ASN A 254 12.86 12.68 -19.45
N ASN A 255 12.46 12.74 -18.18
CA ASN A 255 11.57 13.76 -17.65
C ASN A 255 12.28 14.74 -16.70
N TYR A 256 13.62 14.81 -16.72
CA TYR A 256 14.40 15.66 -15.81
C TYR A 256 14.06 17.16 -15.87
N GLU A 257 13.48 17.64 -16.97
CA GLU A 257 13.05 19.03 -17.11
C GLU A 257 11.83 19.37 -16.24
N LYS A 258 10.98 18.38 -15.96
CA LYS A 258 9.73 18.56 -15.20
C LYS A 258 9.78 17.91 -13.82
N SER A 259 10.65 16.93 -13.65
CA SER A 259 10.73 16.07 -12.49
C SER A 259 12.11 16.14 -11.85
N PHE A 260 12.13 16.19 -10.53
CA PHE A 260 13.34 15.94 -9.75
C PHE A 260 13.84 14.51 -9.97
N VAL A 261 15.12 14.40 -10.26
CA VAL A 261 15.91 13.18 -10.42
C VAL A 261 16.79 13.02 -9.18
N GLU A 262 16.37 12.13 -8.29
CA GLU A 262 17.14 11.83 -7.08
C GLU A 262 18.33 10.92 -7.42
N TYR A 263 19.52 11.51 -7.55
CA TYR A 263 20.74 10.79 -7.95
C TYR A 263 21.11 9.62 -7.04
N ARG A 264 21.02 9.80 -5.72
CA ARG A 264 21.27 8.72 -4.76
C ARG A 264 20.38 7.51 -5.05
N PHE A 265 19.10 7.74 -5.27
CA PHE A 265 18.15 6.69 -5.61
C PHE A 265 18.45 6.06 -6.98
N MET A 266 18.78 6.86 -7.99
CA MET A 266 19.15 6.35 -9.32
C MET A 266 20.39 5.44 -9.27
N ALA A 267 21.37 5.77 -8.42
CA ALA A 267 22.57 4.95 -8.25
C ALA A 267 22.25 3.58 -7.58
N THR A 268 21.24 3.53 -6.70
CA THR A 268 20.82 2.30 -6.02
C THR A 268 19.99 1.33 -6.86
N LEU A 269 19.59 1.71 -8.08
CA LEU A 269 18.88 0.80 -8.99
C LEU A 269 19.77 -0.42 -9.31
N GLU A 270 19.21 -1.48 -9.87
CA GLU A 270 19.97 -2.69 -10.23
C GLU A 270 20.82 -2.48 -11.49
N ASP A 271 21.79 -3.35 -11.71
CA ASP A 271 22.75 -3.26 -12.82
C ASP A 271 22.06 -3.25 -14.20
N SER A 272 20.88 -3.87 -14.32
CA SER A 272 20.08 -3.86 -15.54
C SER A 272 19.73 -2.46 -16.06
N SER A 273 19.70 -1.47 -15.15
CA SER A 273 19.41 -0.08 -15.46
C SER A 273 20.63 0.75 -15.85
N LEU A 274 21.86 0.23 -15.68
CA LEU A 274 23.11 0.93 -15.98
C LEU A 274 23.14 1.65 -17.33
N PRO A 275 22.66 1.05 -18.44
CA PRO A 275 22.68 1.70 -19.76
C PRO A 275 21.88 3.00 -19.82
N TYR A 276 20.99 3.22 -18.85
CA TYR A 276 20.11 4.38 -18.77
C TYR A 276 20.49 5.33 -17.64
N THR A 277 21.22 4.85 -16.62
CA THR A 277 21.71 5.67 -15.51
C THR A 277 23.08 6.29 -15.79
N ILE A 278 23.89 5.70 -16.68
CA ILE A 278 25.15 6.31 -17.13
C ILE A 278 24.85 7.58 -17.92
N LYS A 279 25.37 8.70 -17.44
CA LYS A 279 25.23 10.04 -18.02
C LYS A 279 26.58 10.72 -18.07
N THR A 280 26.76 11.58 -19.07
CA THR A 280 27.97 12.41 -19.18
C THR A 280 27.97 13.49 -18.10
N LYS A 281 29.18 13.98 -17.75
CA LYS A 281 29.30 15.10 -16.80
C LYS A 281 28.57 16.35 -17.27
N GLU A 282 28.51 16.59 -18.58
CA GLU A 282 27.80 17.72 -19.18
C GLU A 282 26.29 17.59 -19.01
N GLU A 283 25.71 16.43 -19.33
CA GLU A 283 24.28 16.16 -19.12
C GLU A 283 23.88 16.34 -17.65
N LEU A 284 24.69 15.81 -16.72
CA LEU A 284 24.41 15.92 -15.28
C LEU A 284 24.48 17.37 -14.79
N LYS A 285 25.42 18.18 -15.31
CA LYS A 285 25.48 19.62 -15.01
C LYS A 285 24.25 20.36 -15.53
N THR A 286 23.76 20.01 -16.73
CA THR A 286 22.51 20.56 -17.25
C THR A 286 21.34 20.20 -16.34
N ILE A 287 21.22 18.93 -15.94
CA ILE A 287 20.16 18.48 -15.03
C ILE A 287 20.23 19.24 -13.70
N ASP A 288 21.40 19.37 -13.08
CA ASP A 288 21.58 20.12 -11.84
C ASP A 288 21.16 21.59 -11.97
N SER A 289 21.55 22.25 -13.08
CA SER A 289 21.19 23.64 -13.30
C SER A 289 19.67 23.84 -13.39
N LEU A 290 18.96 22.92 -14.04
CA LEU A 290 17.50 22.96 -14.17
C LEU A 290 16.82 22.65 -12.83
N GLN A 291 17.30 21.63 -12.11
CA GLN A 291 16.74 21.24 -10.82
C GLN A 291 16.96 22.31 -9.75
N ASN A 292 18.14 22.92 -9.69
CA ASN A 292 18.42 24.01 -8.76
C ASN A 292 17.55 25.24 -9.02
N LYS A 293 17.21 25.50 -10.29
CA LYS A 293 16.29 26.58 -10.66
C LYS A 293 14.85 26.26 -10.29
N ALA A 294 14.42 25.02 -10.50
CA ALA A 294 13.05 24.60 -10.23
C ALA A 294 12.78 24.35 -8.73
N LEU A 295 13.76 23.83 -8.00
CA LEU A 295 13.60 23.26 -6.64
C LEU A 295 14.80 23.63 -5.73
N PRO A 296 15.12 24.93 -5.55
CA PRO A 296 16.34 25.37 -4.85
C PRO A 296 16.41 24.88 -3.38
N THR A 297 15.26 24.81 -2.71
CA THR A 297 15.19 24.37 -1.30
C THR A 297 15.53 22.88 -1.17
N ILE A 298 15.12 22.05 -2.14
CA ILE A 298 15.28 20.59 -2.07
C ILE A 298 16.72 20.17 -2.36
N THR A 299 17.34 20.78 -3.36
CA THR A 299 18.72 20.46 -3.75
C THR A 299 19.75 20.89 -2.70
N SER A 300 19.38 21.79 -1.79
CA SER A 300 20.24 22.26 -0.69
C SER A 300 20.41 21.26 0.46
N TYR A 301 19.55 20.23 0.57
CA TYR A 301 19.63 19.26 1.65
C TYR A 301 20.80 18.28 1.45
N SER A 302 21.66 18.17 2.48
CA SER A 302 22.83 17.29 2.50
C SER A 302 22.55 15.79 2.32
N TYR A 303 21.28 15.38 2.43
CA TYR A 303 20.85 14.01 2.17
C TYR A 303 20.98 13.60 0.69
N PHE A 304 20.79 14.55 -0.23
CA PHE A 304 20.85 14.31 -1.67
C PHE A 304 22.28 14.38 -2.18
N TRP A 305 22.59 13.60 -3.22
CA TRP A 305 23.90 13.64 -3.88
C TRP A 305 23.92 14.73 -4.94
N ASP A 306 25.09 15.31 -5.17
CA ASP A 306 25.38 16.16 -6.33
C ASP A 306 25.72 15.31 -7.56
N SER A 307 25.83 15.98 -8.72
CA SER A 307 26.21 15.33 -9.97
C SER A 307 27.59 14.69 -9.95
N GLU A 308 28.56 15.26 -9.21
CA GLU A 308 29.93 14.73 -9.15
C GLU A 308 29.98 13.39 -8.42
N LYS A 309 29.38 13.33 -7.22
CA LYS A 309 29.26 12.11 -6.44
C LYS A 309 28.44 11.05 -7.16
N TYR A 310 27.36 11.45 -7.84
CA TYR A 310 26.59 10.53 -8.67
C TYR A 310 27.44 9.92 -9.79
N PHE A 311 28.19 10.75 -10.52
CA PHE A 311 29.04 10.31 -11.61
C PHE A 311 30.12 9.32 -11.14
N GLU A 312 30.80 9.64 -10.03
CA GLU A 312 31.80 8.76 -9.42
C GLU A 312 31.21 7.40 -9.06
N MET A 313 30.08 7.38 -8.34
CA MET A 313 29.43 6.15 -7.91
C MET A 313 28.92 5.29 -9.08
N ILE A 314 28.43 5.92 -10.16
CA ILE A 314 27.98 5.20 -11.36
C ILE A 314 29.16 4.61 -12.13
N GLU A 315 30.28 5.32 -12.27
CA GLU A 315 31.46 4.78 -12.93
C GLU A 315 32.07 3.62 -12.14
N LEU A 316 32.12 3.71 -10.80
CA LEU A 316 32.51 2.58 -9.94
C LEU A 316 31.60 1.37 -10.13
N LYS A 317 30.28 1.59 -10.09
CA LYS A 317 29.32 0.51 -10.29
C LYS A 317 29.41 -0.12 -11.68
N LYS A 318 29.70 0.68 -12.71
CA LYS A 318 29.92 0.21 -14.07
C LYS A 318 31.20 -0.62 -14.17
N SER A 319 32.30 -0.22 -13.52
CA SER A 319 33.52 -1.05 -13.48
C SER A 319 33.27 -2.38 -12.77
N ASP A 320 32.61 -2.34 -11.61
CA ASP A 320 32.28 -3.54 -10.82
C ASP A 320 31.40 -4.50 -11.63
N PHE A 321 30.41 -3.99 -12.35
CA PHE A 321 29.57 -4.77 -13.24
C PHE A 321 30.37 -5.42 -14.38
N LEU A 322 31.26 -4.66 -15.04
CA LEU A 322 32.05 -5.18 -16.16
C LEU A 322 33.05 -6.25 -15.72
N GLU A 323 33.65 -6.10 -14.54
CA GLU A 323 34.52 -7.11 -13.93
C GLU A 323 33.74 -8.37 -13.56
N ARG A 324 32.61 -8.20 -12.83
CA ARG A 324 31.70 -9.30 -12.46
C ARG A 324 31.23 -10.09 -13.68
N TYR A 325 30.79 -9.40 -14.73
CA TYR A 325 30.28 -10.04 -15.95
C TYR A 325 31.35 -10.80 -16.72
N GLN A 326 32.60 -10.33 -16.72
CA GLN A 326 33.72 -11.02 -17.37
C GLN A 326 34.20 -12.24 -16.57
N ALA A 327 34.11 -12.17 -15.24
CA ALA A 327 34.47 -13.27 -14.33
C ALA A 327 33.34 -14.32 -14.16
N GLN A 328 32.15 -14.07 -14.71
CA GLN A 328 30.97 -14.92 -14.49
C GLN A 328 31.18 -16.34 -15.02
N LYS A 329 30.67 -17.32 -14.27
CA LYS A 329 30.59 -18.71 -14.74
C LYS A 329 29.39 -18.89 -15.69
N PRO A 330 29.39 -19.92 -16.56
CA PRO A 330 28.25 -20.20 -17.43
C PRO A 330 26.91 -20.39 -16.69
N LEU A 331 26.95 -20.89 -15.45
CA LEU A 331 25.76 -21.09 -14.60
C LEU A 331 25.23 -19.79 -13.97
N GLU A 332 26.06 -18.75 -13.91
CA GLU A 332 25.69 -17.43 -13.35
C GLU A 332 25.14 -16.51 -14.44
N TRP A 333 25.17 -16.96 -15.71
CA TRP A 333 24.69 -16.19 -16.84
C TRP A 333 23.20 -15.90 -16.72
N ASN A 334 22.84 -14.63 -16.91
CA ASN A 334 21.46 -14.21 -17.02
C ASN A 334 21.27 -13.29 -18.24
N LEU A 335 20.05 -13.32 -18.81
CA LEU A 335 19.72 -12.57 -20.01
C LEU A 335 19.81 -11.05 -19.80
N SER A 336 19.48 -10.58 -18.59
CA SER A 336 19.45 -9.15 -18.25
C SER A 336 20.86 -8.54 -18.33
N ASP A 337 21.83 -9.17 -17.67
CA ASP A 337 23.23 -8.75 -17.64
C ASP A 337 23.85 -8.80 -19.04
N TYR A 338 23.51 -9.81 -19.85
CA TYR A 338 23.96 -9.87 -21.24
C TYR A 338 23.47 -8.67 -22.08
N ILE A 339 22.19 -8.31 -21.95
CA ILE A 339 21.61 -7.15 -22.64
C ILE A 339 22.29 -5.86 -22.16
N THR A 340 22.51 -5.73 -20.85
CA THR A 340 23.19 -4.59 -20.23
C THR A 340 24.61 -4.43 -20.74
N TYR A 341 25.40 -5.50 -20.71
CA TYR A 341 26.77 -5.52 -21.21
C TYR A 341 26.86 -5.07 -22.67
N ARG A 342 25.98 -5.60 -23.53
CA ARG A 342 25.94 -5.20 -24.95
C ARG A 342 25.61 -3.73 -25.15
N LYS A 343 24.76 -3.14 -24.31
CA LYS A 343 24.40 -1.71 -24.42
C LYS A 343 25.48 -0.78 -23.90
N ILE A 344 26.24 -1.18 -22.87
CA ILE A 344 27.33 -0.37 -22.31
C ILE A 344 28.54 -0.35 -23.25
N LYS A 345 28.80 -1.45 -23.97
CA LYS A 345 29.92 -1.56 -24.92
C LYS A 345 29.68 -0.92 -26.29
N LYS A 346 28.43 -0.62 -26.62
CA LYS A 346 28.05 0.02 -27.88
C LYS A 346 28.14 1.53 -27.73
#